data_AF-A0A2D9KYN9-F1
#
_entry.id   AF-A0A2D9KYN9-F1
#
_cell.length_a   1.000
_cell.length_b   1.000
_cell.length_c   1.000
_cell.angle_alpha   90.00
_cell.angle_beta   90.00
_cell.angle_gamma   90.00
#
_symmetry.space_group_name_H-M   'P 1'
#
loop_
_entity.id
_entity.type
_entity.pdbx_description
1 polymer ?
#
loop_
_entity_poly.entity_id
_entity_poly.type
_entity_poly.pdbx_seq_one_letter_code
_entity_poly.pdbx_strand_id
1 'polypeptide(L)'
;MEITALPTPPSTASPDNFDSRADDFLGALPQFQQELNTYAAALNSLSTNSVSTTSLAISVAEKTLTVETGKSYFTGMSVKIASTTNGSLWMIGDVLSYSTSTGALVVNVQVVQGSGTFSSWSVSLSFNGIVTPEQAPDLATLEQVNQQAFLLRAIGEPFALWTHLTGVDEPSNSGTAKFIKLTAGEDGSGEYNEGLLTSESVSGTAPDVVATAVIDYVPSPMNGQTVKLLNTSRQFIRPGSSGTEEDDQFASHTHPIGGILDYVGAGNGRVVGSTATLNSGATGGDETRPRNIGATYYMRIA
;
A
#
# COMPACT_ATOMS: atom_id res chain seq x y z
N MET A 1 35.49 21.73 22.26
CA MET A 1 35.60 22.19 23.65
C MET A 1 36.44 21.15 24.38
N GLU A 2 37.55 21.58 24.94
CA GLU A 2 38.47 20.71 25.67
C GLU A 2 38.53 21.21 27.11
N ILE A 3 38.57 20.29 28.07
CA ILE A 3 38.76 20.61 29.49
C ILE A 3 40.26 20.66 29.71
N THR A 4 40.77 21.80 30.19
CA THR A 4 42.19 21.99 30.47
C THR A 4 42.60 21.03 31.60
N ALA A 5 43.67 20.27 31.39
CA ALA A 5 44.18 19.37 32.42
C ALA A 5 44.62 20.16 33.66
N LEU A 6 44.20 19.72 34.84
CA LEU A 6 44.62 20.35 36.09
C LEU A 6 46.14 20.20 36.29
N PRO A 7 46.83 21.22 36.83
CA PRO A 7 48.24 21.12 37.21
C PRO A 7 48.50 19.99 38.21
N THR A 8 49.78 19.61 38.35
CA THR A 8 50.15 18.56 39.32
C THR A 8 49.77 18.99 40.73
N PRO A 9 48.96 18.21 41.47
CA PRO A 9 48.49 18.61 42.80
C PRO A 9 49.66 18.69 43.80
N PRO A 10 49.54 19.52 44.84
CA PRO A 10 50.50 19.57 45.92
C PRO A 10 50.54 18.23 46.67
N SER A 11 51.74 17.78 47.07
CA SER A 11 51.93 16.50 47.77
C SER A 11 52.96 16.64 48.88
N THR A 12 52.63 16.11 50.06
CA THR A 12 53.52 16.08 51.22
C THR A 12 54.79 15.23 50.97
N ALA A 13 54.82 14.42 49.92
CA ALA A 13 56.01 13.69 49.47
C ALA A 13 57.02 14.57 48.70
N SER A 14 56.65 15.79 48.32
CA SER A 14 57.52 16.77 47.65
C SER A 14 57.38 18.16 48.31
N PRO A 15 57.83 18.32 49.56
CA PRO A 15 57.61 19.53 50.35
C PRO A 15 58.21 20.79 49.71
N ASP A 16 59.38 20.68 49.05
CA ASP A 16 60.05 21.82 48.40
C ASP A 16 59.22 22.46 47.27
N ASN A 17 58.26 21.73 46.69
CA ASN A 17 57.39 22.20 45.61
C ASN A 17 55.92 22.32 46.05
N PHE A 18 55.60 22.14 47.33
CA PHE A 18 54.21 22.06 47.80
C PHE A 18 53.46 23.38 47.55
N ASP A 19 54.04 24.50 47.99
CA ASP A 19 53.37 25.81 47.93
C ASP A 19 53.12 26.26 46.49
N SER A 20 54.14 26.18 45.63
CA SER A 20 53.99 26.52 44.20
C SER A 20 52.94 25.64 43.50
N ARG A 21 52.91 24.33 43.78
CA ARG A 21 51.90 23.44 43.20
C ARG A 21 50.50 23.69 43.77
N ALA A 22 50.40 24.10 45.04
CA ALA A 22 49.14 24.45 45.66
C ALA A 22 48.55 25.71 45.03
N ASP A 23 49.37 26.75 44.84
CA ASP A 23 48.94 27.98 44.17
C ASP A 23 48.53 27.73 42.72
N ASP A 24 49.32 26.97 41.95
CA ASP A 24 48.99 26.61 40.57
C ASP A 24 47.70 25.78 40.47
N PHE A 25 47.54 24.77 41.33
CA PHE A 25 46.37 23.90 41.32
C PHE A 25 45.10 24.66 41.72
N LEU A 26 45.15 25.44 42.80
CA LEU A 26 44.01 26.24 43.27
C LEU A 26 43.67 27.37 42.29
N GLY A 27 44.68 27.99 41.68
CA GLY A 27 44.52 29.00 40.63
C GLY A 27 43.85 28.46 39.37
N ALA A 28 43.99 27.18 39.06
CA ALA A 28 43.34 26.52 37.92
C ALA A 28 41.85 26.17 38.16
N LEU A 29 41.38 26.08 39.42
CA LEU A 29 40.01 25.65 39.73
C LEU A 29 38.91 26.56 39.16
N PRO A 30 39.02 27.91 39.18
CA PRO A 30 38.01 28.78 38.58
C PRO A 30 37.85 28.57 37.07
N GLN A 31 38.96 28.35 36.36
CA GLN A 31 38.95 28.04 34.93
C GLN A 31 38.29 26.69 34.68
N PHE A 32 38.66 25.66 35.44
CA PHE A 32 38.05 24.33 35.36
C PHE A 32 36.53 24.37 35.60
N GLN A 33 36.07 25.15 36.58
CA GLN A 33 34.64 25.35 36.83
C GLN A 33 33.93 25.98 35.63
N GLN A 34 34.54 27.01 35.02
CA GLN A 34 33.98 27.68 33.85
C GLN A 34 33.86 26.73 32.65
N GLU A 35 34.90 25.93 32.40
CA GLU A 35 34.93 24.94 31.32
C GLU A 35 33.86 23.85 31.55
N LEU A 36 33.72 23.34 32.78
CA LEU A 36 32.67 22.37 33.14
C LEU A 36 31.26 22.93 32.92
N ASN A 37 31.00 24.18 33.34
CA ASN A 37 29.69 24.81 33.15
C ASN A 37 29.36 24.97 31.66
N THR A 38 30.37 25.32 30.86
CA THR A 38 30.21 25.47 29.40
C THR A 38 29.94 24.11 28.76
N TYR A 39 30.64 23.07 29.20
CA TYR A 39 30.41 21.70 28.73
C TYR A 39 29.02 21.18 29.09
N ALA A 40 28.54 21.45 30.31
CA ALA A 40 27.18 21.11 30.74
C ALA A 40 26.12 21.81 29.86
N ALA A 41 26.31 23.10 29.55
CA ALA A 41 25.44 23.83 28.65
C ALA A 41 25.46 23.24 27.21
N ALA A 42 26.64 22.85 26.72
CA ALA A 42 26.78 22.20 25.42
C ALA A 42 26.07 20.85 25.36
N LEU A 43 26.20 20.01 26.39
CA LEU A 43 25.48 18.73 26.46
C LEU A 43 23.95 18.93 26.46
N ASN A 44 23.45 19.91 27.21
CA ASN A 44 22.03 20.24 27.20
C ASN A 44 21.57 20.67 25.78
N SER A 45 22.42 21.39 25.04
CA SER A 45 22.15 21.79 23.65
C SER A 45 22.06 20.65 22.65
N LEU A 46 22.71 19.51 22.93
CA LEU A 46 22.63 18.30 22.12
C LEU A 46 21.41 17.44 22.46
N SER A 47 20.72 17.73 23.57
CA SER A 47 19.54 16.96 23.96
C SER A 47 18.38 17.20 23.01
N THR A 48 17.74 16.11 22.57
CA THR A 48 16.53 16.10 21.74
C THR A 48 15.33 15.52 22.47
N ASN A 49 15.42 15.48 23.81
CA ASN A 49 14.30 15.16 24.68
C ASN A 49 13.89 16.43 25.42
N SER A 50 12.59 16.69 25.48
CA SER A 50 12.05 17.84 26.20
C SER A 50 10.62 17.58 26.67
N VAL A 51 10.14 18.40 27.60
CA VAL A 51 8.73 18.41 28.01
C VAL A 51 8.03 19.67 27.50
N SER A 52 6.71 19.60 27.37
CA SER A 52 5.87 20.75 27.05
C SER A 52 4.59 20.73 27.88
N THR A 53 4.15 21.92 28.29
CA THR A 53 2.88 22.15 28.98
C THR A 53 1.82 22.79 28.08
N THR A 54 2.11 22.95 26.79
CA THR A 54 1.16 23.53 25.83
C THR A 54 -0.09 22.65 25.72
N SER A 55 -1.26 23.27 25.81
CA SER A 55 -2.54 22.58 25.62
C SER A 55 -2.74 22.28 24.13
N LEU A 56 -2.76 21.01 23.77
CA LEU A 56 -2.89 20.54 22.39
C LEU A 56 -3.98 19.48 22.30
N ALA A 57 -4.83 19.60 21.28
CA ALA A 57 -5.69 18.50 20.86
C ALA A 57 -4.88 17.53 20.00
N ILE A 58 -5.06 16.22 20.23
CA ILE A 58 -4.52 15.16 19.36
C ILE A 58 -5.23 15.21 18.02
N SER A 59 -4.53 15.63 16.97
CA SER A 59 -5.04 15.63 15.59
C SER A 59 -3.90 15.74 14.57
N VAL A 60 -4.14 15.25 13.35
CA VAL A 60 -3.27 15.46 12.19
C VAL A 60 -3.41 16.92 11.74
N ALA A 61 -2.39 17.73 12.02
CA ALA A 61 -2.29 19.15 11.68
C ALA A 61 -0.92 19.69 12.11
N GLU A 62 -0.58 20.90 11.69
CA GLU A 62 0.52 21.63 12.31
C GLU A 62 0.21 21.94 13.78
N LYS A 63 1.16 21.63 14.66
CA LYS A 63 1.09 21.89 16.10
C LYS A 63 2.27 22.73 16.52
N THR A 64 1.96 23.82 17.22
CA THR A 64 2.97 24.67 17.85
C THR A 64 2.95 24.41 19.35
N LEU A 65 4.12 24.07 19.89
CA LEU A 65 4.30 23.81 21.31
C LEU A 65 5.55 24.50 21.84
N THR A 66 5.50 24.90 23.11
CA THR A 66 6.67 25.45 23.80
C THR A 66 7.34 24.31 24.54
N VAL A 67 8.56 23.99 24.14
CA VAL A 67 9.45 23.05 24.83
C VAL A 67 10.56 23.83 25.54
N GLU A 68 11.43 23.12 26.26
CA GLU A 68 12.62 23.71 26.86
C GLU A 68 13.53 24.38 25.80
N THR A 69 14.19 25.47 26.19
CA THR A 69 15.14 26.19 25.33
C THR A 69 16.46 25.42 25.20
N GLY A 70 17.25 25.76 24.17
CA GLY A 70 18.56 25.16 23.96
C GLY A 70 18.53 23.65 23.76
N LYS A 71 17.66 23.12 22.89
CA LYS A 71 17.66 21.72 22.43
C LYS A 71 18.16 21.61 20.98
N SER A 72 18.45 20.39 20.50
CA SER A 72 18.91 20.12 19.12
C SER A 72 17.81 19.63 18.19
N TYR A 73 16.65 20.28 18.17
CA TYR A 73 15.63 20.01 17.15
C TYR A 73 15.96 20.76 15.86
N PHE A 74 16.08 20.03 14.74
CA PHE A 74 16.30 20.60 13.42
C PHE A 74 15.09 20.36 12.52
N THR A 75 14.85 21.26 11.58
CA THR A 75 13.83 21.07 10.54
C THR A 75 14.06 19.76 9.79
N GLY A 76 13.00 18.98 9.59
CA GLY A 76 13.04 17.66 8.96
C GLY A 76 13.32 16.50 9.90
N MET A 77 13.63 16.74 11.18
CA MET A 77 13.69 15.67 12.17
C MET A 77 12.28 15.20 12.53
N SER A 78 12.09 13.88 12.64
CA SER A 78 10.84 13.31 13.12
C SER A 78 10.84 13.20 14.65
N VAL A 79 9.75 13.65 15.28
CA VAL A 79 9.57 13.64 16.74
C VAL A 79 8.27 12.96 17.14
N LYS A 80 8.28 12.31 18.30
CA LYS A 80 7.09 11.82 18.99
C LYS A 80 6.76 12.74 20.15
N ILE A 81 5.51 13.21 20.18
CA ILE A 81 4.90 14.01 21.23
C ILE A 81 3.90 13.11 21.97
N ALA A 82 4.27 12.60 23.14
CA ALA A 82 3.46 11.66 23.92
C ALA A 82 2.97 12.30 25.22
N SER A 83 1.71 12.04 25.59
CA SER A 83 1.14 12.53 26.83
C SER A 83 1.86 11.91 28.03
N THR A 84 2.27 12.72 29.00
CA THR A 84 2.91 12.23 30.23
C THR A 84 1.90 11.65 31.23
N THR A 85 0.61 11.96 31.07
CA THR A 85 -0.46 11.38 31.89
C THR A 85 -0.88 10.00 31.40
N ASN A 86 -0.74 9.73 30.11
CA ASN A 86 -1.00 8.42 29.51
C ASN A 86 -0.17 8.23 28.22
N GLY A 87 0.88 7.41 28.31
CA GLY A 87 1.81 7.17 27.20
C GLY A 87 1.23 6.48 25.96
N SER A 88 0.00 5.94 26.05
CA SER A 88 -0.73 5.40 24.89
C SER A 88 -1.33 6.49 24.00
N LEU A 89 -1.33 7.76 24.46
CA LEU A 89 -1.86 8.91 23.72
C LEU A 89 -0.70 9.75 23.18
N TRP A 90 -0.57 9.87 21.86
CA TRP A 90 0.59 10.51 21.26
C TRP A 90 0.34 11.01 19.83
N MET A 91 1.29 11.83 19.34
CA MET A 91 1.38 12.38 18.00
C MET A 91 2.81 12.17 17.47
N ILE A 92 2.97 11.82 16.19
CA ILE A 92 4.25 11.76 15.48
C ILE A 92 4.19 12.69 14.27
N GLY A 93 5.28 13.42 14.04
CA GLY A 93 5.39 14.32 12.91
C GLY A 93 6.80 14.87 12.73
N ASP A 94 6.97 15.65 11.66
CA ASP A 94 8.25 16.25 11.31
C ASP A 94 8.34 17.69 11.83
N VAL A 95 9.49 18.04 12.38
CA VAL A 95 9.77 19.41 12.85
C VAL A 95 9.86 20.34 11.65
N LEU A 96 9.03 21.38 11.65
CA LEU A 96 9.07 22.46 10.67
C LEU A 96 10.04 23.57 11.11
N SER A 97 10.00 23.93 12.39
CA SER A 97 10.90 24.92 12.96
C SER A 97 11.09 24.74 14.45
N TYR A 98 12.23 25.19 14.97
CA TYR A 98 12.52 25.27 16.39
C TYR A 98 13.33 26.54 16.70
N SER A 99 12.90 27.29 17.71
CA SER A 99 13.65 28.45 18.22
C SER A 99 14.40 28.08 19.49
N THR A 100 15.73 28.06 19.42
CA THR A 100 16.59 27.75 20.57
C THR A 100 16.46 28.76 21.71
N SER A 101 16.04 30.00 21.43
CA SER A 101 15.90 31.08 22.41
C SER A 101 14.52 31.12 23.09
N THR A 102 13.44 30.75 22.37
CA THR A 102 12.08 30.81 22.91
C THR A 102 11.48 29.44 23.23
N GLY A 103 12.11 28.35 22.75
CA GLY A 103 11.59 26.99 22.90
C GLY A 103 10.37 26.69 22.02
N ALA A 104 10.00 27.61 21.12
CA ALA A 104 8.89 27.39 20.20
C ALA A 104 9.27 26.33 19.17
N LEU A 105 8.57 25.19 19.20
CA LEU A 105 8.70 24.07 18.28
C LEU A 105 7.42 23.98 17.46
N VAL A 106 7.55 23.92 16.14
CA VAL A 106 6.44 23.68 15.21
C VAL A 106 6.65 22.32 14.57
N VAL A 107 5.63 21.46 14.65
CA VAL A 107 5.66 20.10 14.12
C VAL A 107 4.47 19.90 13.18
N ASN A 108 4.74 19.38 11.98
CA ASN A 108 3.69 18.89 11.09
C ASN A 108 3.30 17.47 11.54
N VAL A 109 2.23 17.35 12.33
CA VAL A 109 1.77 16.06 12.84
C VAL A 109 1.06 15.27 11.74
N GLN A 110 1.51 14.04 11.52
CA GLN A 110 1.01 13.17 10.45
C GLN A 110 0.37 11.89 10.98
N VAL A 111 0.79 11.41 12.15
CA VAL A 111 0.26 10.20 12.78
C VAL A 111 -0.17 10.51 14.20
N VAL A 112 -1.32 10.01 14.62
CA VAL A 112 -1.86 10.21 15.96
C VAL A 112 -2.39 8.91 16.54
N GLN A 113 -2.34 8.79 17.87
CA GLN A 113 -2.95 7.70 18.60
C GLN A 113 -3.79 8.27 19.75
N GLY A 114 -5.08 7.91 19.76
CA GLY A 114 -6.06 8.41 20.71
C GLY A 114 -6.67 9.76 20.32
N SER A 115 -7.37 10.38 21.26
CA SER A 115 -8.09 11.63 21.07
C SER A 115 -8.13 12.45 22.36
N GLY A 116 -8.58 13.71 22.27
CA GLY A 116 -8.70 14.62 23.41
C GLY A 116 -7.63 15.71 23.43
N THR A 117 -7.71 16.57 24.45
CA THR A 117 -6.82 17.72 24.65
C THR A 117 -6.04 17.54 25.94
N PHE A 118 -4.71 17.63 25.85
CA PHE A 118 -3.81 17.48 26.99
C PHE A 118 -2.82 18.63 27.06
N SER A 119 -2.34 18.92 28.27
CA SER A 119 -1.41 20.02 28.57
C SER A 119 -0.12 19.51 29.21
N SER A 120 0.24 18.25 29.00
CA SER A 120 1.47 17.66 29.54
C SER A 120 2.02 16.64 28.56
N TRP A 121 3.13 17.00 27.94
CA TRP A 121 3.72 16.27 26.81
C TRP A 121 5.20 16.02 27.05
N SER A 122 5.66 14.88 26.56
CA SER A 122 7.07 14.55 26.36
C SER A 122 7.35 14.52 24.87
N VAL A 123 8.44 15.15 24.46
CA VAL A 123 8.92 15.22 23.07
C VAL A 123 10.25 14.49 23.02
N SER A 124 10.38 13.61 22.04
CA SER A 124 11.58 12.79 21.82
C SER A 124 11.76 12.54 20.32
N LEU A 125 12.99 12.22 19.90
CA LEU A 125 13.23 11.75 18.54
C LEU A 125 12.44 10.47 18.28
N SER A 126 11.89 10.37 17.07
CA SER A 126 11.18 9.19 16.63
C SER A 126 11.53 8.88 15.18
N PHE A 127 11.24 7.67 14.75
CA PHE A 127 11.05 7.43 13.33
C PHE A 127 9.60 7.83 12.98
N ASN A 128 9.43 8.42 11.80
CA ASN A 128 8.13 8.66 11.18
C ASN A 128 8.06 7.80 9.92
N GLY A 129 8.00 6.49 10.12
CA GLY A 129 7.80 5.55 9.03
C GLY A 129 6.46 4.87 9.22
N ILE A 130 5.67 4.91 8.14
CA ILE A 130 4.57 4.02 7.76
C ILE A 130 4.03 3.17 8.91
N VAL A 131 2.82 3.53 9.36
CA VAL A 131 1.96 2.77 10.26
C VAL A 131 2.02 1.26 9.99
N THR A 132 2.36 0.47 11.00
CA THR A 132 2.18 -0.99 10.96
C THR A 132 0.75 -1.36 11.37
N PRO A 133 0.15 -2.42 10.82
CA PRO A 133 -1.31 -2.59 10.67
C PRO A 133 -2.13 -2.91 11.92
N GLU A 134 -1.59 -2.78 13.14
CA GLU A 134 -2.23 -3.36 14.35
C GLU A 134 -3.03 -2.37 15.21
N GLN A 135 -3.42 -1.21 14.66
CA GLN A 135 -4.38 -0.33 15.31
C GLN A 135 -5.51 -0.04 14.32
N ALA A 136 -6.63 -0.73 14.55
CA ALA A 136 -7.91 -0.69 13.84
C ALA A 136 -7.95 0.24 12.62
N PRO A 137 -7.89 -0.31 11.39
CA PRO A 137 -7.86 0.53 10.20
C PRO A 137 -9.17 1.32 10.10
N ASP A 138 -9.06 2.64 10.16
CA ASP A 138 -9.99 3.57 9.52
C ASP A 138 -10.35 2.99 8.14
N LEU A 139 -11.62 3.04 7.71
CA LEU A 139 -12.06 2.56 6.41
C LEU A 139 -11.17 3.07 5.25
N ALA A 140 -10.62 4.30 5.37
CA ALA A 140 -9.64 4.85 4.43
C ALA A 140 -8.34 4.03 4.35
N THR A 141 -7.91 3.42 5.46
CA THR A 141 -6.73 2.55 5.50
C THR A 141 -7.01 1.12 5.02
N LEU A 142 -8.24 0.59 5.16
CA LEU A 142 -8.60 -0.70 4.55
C LEU A 142 -8.61 -0.63 3.03
N GLU A 143 -9.18 0.43 2.46
CA GLU A 143 -9.15 0.68 1.01
C GLU A 143 -7.70 0.84 0.53
N GLN A 144 -6.88 1.61 1.24
CA GLN A 144 -5.45 1.76 0.93
C GLN A 144 -4.67 0.44 1.02
N VAL A 145 -4.93 -0.40 2.02
CA VAL A 145 -4.31 -1.73 2.16
C VAL A 145 -4.74 -2.64 1.00
N ASN A 146 -6.02 -2.59 0.60
CA ASN A 146 -6.52 -3.35 -0.53
C ASN A 146 -5.84 -2.93 -1.85
N GLN A 147 -5.70 -1.62 -2.08
CA GLN A 147 -4.97 -1.10 -3.24
C GLN A 147 -3.49 -1.50 -3.21
N GLN A 148 -2.84 -1.48 -2.04
CA GLN A 148 -1.46 -1.97 -1.90
C GLN A 148 -1.34 -3.48 -2.19
N ALA A 149 -2.34 -4.29 -1.82
CA ALA A 149 -2.34 -5.71 -2.14
C ALA A 149 -2.37 -5.97 -3.65
N PHE A 150 -3.05 -5.12 -4.43
CA PHE A 150 -3.03 -5.21 -5.90
C PHE A 150 -1.65 -4.89 -6.49
N LEU A 151 -0.90 -3.94 -5.91
CA LEU A 151 0.45 -3.58 -6.37
C LEU A 151 1.46 -4.73 -6.23
N LEU A 152 1.22 -5.64 -5.27
CA LEU A 152 2.09 -6.80 -5.02
C LEU A 152 1.85 -7.96 -6.00
N ARG A 153 0.80 -7.89 -6.85
CA ARG A 153 0.54 -8.91 -7.86
C ARG A 153 1.60 -8.90 -8.95
N ALA A 154 1.88 -10.08 -9.51
CA ALA A 154 2.84 -10.21 -10.59
C ALA A 154 2.28 -9.59 -11.89
N ILE A 155 3.17 -9.03 -12.71
CA ILE A 155 2.80 -8.58 -14.05
C ILE A 155 2.43 -9.79 -14.90
N GLY A 156 1.31 -9.71 -15.62
CA GLY A 156 0.78 -10.80 -16.43
C GLY A 156 -0.05 -11.84 -15.65
N GLU A 157 -0.27 -11.65 -14.35
CA GLU A 157 -1.13 -12.53 -13.53
C GLU A 157 -2.61 -12.14 -13.72
N PRO A 158 -3.46 -13.00 -14.30
CA PRO A 158 -4.90 -12.79 -14.31
C PRO A 158 -5.49 -13.14 -12.93
N PHE A 159 -6.32 -12.26 -12.38
CA PHE A 159 -6.98 -12.49 -11.09
C PHE A 159 -8.45 -12.05 -11.12
N ALA A 160 -9.27 -12.79 -10.38
CA ALA A 160 -10.72 -12.57 -10.33
C ALA A 160 -11.11 -11.69 -9.13
N LEU A 161 -12.08 -10.80 -9.35
CA LEU A 161 -12.77 -10.02 -8.33
C LEU A 161 -14.28 -10.16 -8.47
N TRP A 162 -14.96 -10.21 -7.32
CA TRP A 162 -16.41 -10.21 -7.24
C TRP A 162 -16.96 -8.77 -7.21
N THR A 163 -16.71 -8.00 -8.26
CA THR A 163 -17.01 -6.55 -8.31
C THR A 163 -18.51 -6.21 -8.18
N HIS A 164 -19.39 -7.19 -8.36
CA HIS A 164 -20.82 -7.05 -8.11
C HIS A 164 -21.19 -7.00 -6.61
N LEU A 165 -20.26 -7.34 -5.71
CA LEU A 165 -20.47 -7.27 -4.26
C LEU A 165 -20.02 -5.90 -3.74
N THR A 166 -20.87 -5.27 -2.91
CA THR A 166 -20.54 -4.02 -2.23
C THR A 166 -19.29 -4.17 -1.37
N GLY A 167 -18.35 -3.23 -1.51
CA GLY A 167 -17.08 -3.20 -0.77
C GLY A 167 -15.94 -4.00 -1.41
N VAL A 168 -16.15 -4.59 -2.59
CA VAL A 168 -15.05 -5.12 -3.42
C VAL A 168 -14.59 -4.01 -4.36
N ASP A 169 -13.49 -3.36 -4.01
CA ASP A 169 -12.92 -2.27 -4.81
C ASP A 169 -12.13 -2.80 -5.99
N GLU A 170 -12.22 -2.09 -7.12
CA GLU A 170 -11.42 -2.37 -8.31
C GLU A 170 -10.00 -1.79 -8.14
N PRO A 171 -8.98 -2.38 -8.79
CA PRO A 171 -7.63 -1.83 -8.76
C PRO A 171 -7.58 -0.43 -9.37
N SER A 172 -6.86 0.49 -8.73
CA SER A 172 -6.71 1.85 -9.22
C SER A 172 -5.64 1.98 -10.30
N ASN A 173 -5.96 2.70 -11.38
CA ASN A 173 -5.03 3.07 -12.45
C ASN A 173 -4.40 4.47 -12.28
N SER A 174 -4.58 5.13 -11.13
CA SER A 174 -4.07 6.48 -10.88
C SER A 174 -2.54 6.54 -10.70
N GLY A 175 -1.92 5.42 -10.32
CA GLY A 175 -0.49 5.32 -10.01
C GLY A 175 0.39 4.93 -11.21
N THR A 176 1.63 4.52 -10.93
CA THR A 176 2.55 3.96 -11.95
C THR A 176 2.20 2.53 -12.31
N ALA A 177 1.68 1.76 -11.36
CA ALA A 177 1.13 0.45 -11.65
C ALA A 177 -0.13 0.59 -12.51
N LYS A 178 -0.24 -0.25 -13.53
CA LYS A 178 -1.39 -0.27 -14.44
C LYS A 178 -2.03 -1.64 -14.46
N PHE A 179 -3.35 -1.65 -14.47
CA PHE A 179 -4.20 -2.82 -14.51
C PHE A 179 -5.15 -2.68 -15.69
N ILE A 180 -5.44 -3.80 -16.34
CA ILE A 180 -6.48 -3.89 -17.37
C ILE A 180 -7.62 -4.76 -16.87
N LYS A 181 -8.85 -4.32 -17.12
CA LYS A 181 -10.04 -5.17 -17.03
C LYS A 181 -10.08 -6.02 -18.29
N LEU A 182 -10.16 -7.33 -18.16
CA LEU A 182 -10.15 -8.26 -19.32
C LEU A 182 -11.52 -8.31 -20.02
N THR A 183 -12.14 -7.16 -20.23
CA THR A 183 -13.45 -6.94 -20.85
C THR A 183 -13.26 -6.06 -22.08
N ALA A 184 -13.95 -6.42 -23.16
CA ALA A 184 -14.00 -5.64 -24.40
C ALA A 184 -14.89 -4.39 -24.23
N GLY A 185 -14.52 -3.31 -24.90
CA GLY A 185 -15.23 -2.03 -24.91
C GLY A 185 -15.02 -1.24 -23.62
N GLU A 186 -13.79 -1.24 -23.11
CA GLU A 186 -13.41 -0.49 -21.89
C GLU A 186 -12.25 0.49 -22.15
N ASP A 187 -11.83 0.69 -23.41
CA ASP A 187 -10.73 1.58 -23.80
C ASP A 187 -11.18 3.00 -24.20
N GLY A 188 -12.47 3.29 -24.12
CA GLY A 188 -13.08 4.59 -24.40
C GLY A 188 -12.78 5.64 -23.33
N SER A 189 -13.13 6.90 -23.60
CA SER A 189 -12.83 7.99 -22.66
C SER A 189 -13.61 7.85 -21.34
N GLY A 190 -12.90 7.87 -20.22
CA GLY A 190 -13.44 7.66 -18.88
C GLY A 190 -13.69 6.18 -18.53
N GLU A 191 -13.37 5.25 -19.41
CA GLU A 191 -13.49 3.81 -19.17
C GLU A 191 -12.22 3.25 -18.50
N TYR A 192 -12.30 2.02 -17.98
CA TYR A 192 -11.26 1.49 -17.10
C TYR A 192 -9.90 1.28 -17.80
N ASN A 193 -9.92 0.88 -19.07
CA ASN A 193 -8.75 0.62 -19.90
C ASN A 193 -8.35 1.84 -20.77
N GLU A 194 -8.88 3.04 -20.51
CA GLU A 194 -8.58 4.25 -21.29
C GLU A 194 -7.06 4.43 -21.47
N GLY A 195 -6.61 4.41 -22.73
CA GLY A 195 -5.19 4.58 -23.09
C GLY A 195 -4.26 3.45 -22.64
N LEU A 196 -4.78 2.26 -22.31
CA LEU A 196 -4.00 1.07 -21.94
C LEU A 196 -4.11 -0.06 -22.96
N LEU A 197 -5.17 -0.07 -23.77
CA LEU A 197 -5.42 -1.07 -24.80
C LEU A 197 -5.59 -0.41 -26.18
N THR A 198 -5.30 -1.18 -27.21
CA THR A 198 -5.52 -0.85 -28.62
C THR A 198 -5.87 -2.11 -29.41
N SER A 199 -6.29 -1.95 -30.67
CA SER A 199 -6.54 -3.06 -31.59
C SER A 199 -7.46 -4.14 -31.01
N GLU A 200 -8.49 -3.71 -30.29
CA GLU A 200 -9.48 -4.61 -29.72
C GLU A 200 -10.30 -5.31 -30.81
N SER A 201 -10.58 -6.60 -30.62
CA SER A 201 -11.38 -7.41 -31.51
C SER A 201 -12.24 -8.40 -30.75
N VAL A 202 -13.51 -8.51 -31.13
CA VAL A 202 -14.45 -9.55 -30.68
C VAL A 202 -15.05 -10.20 -31.93
N SER A 203 -14.97 -11.53 -32.01
CA SER A 203 -15.47 -12.30 -33.15
C SER A 203 -15.98 -13.67 -32.73
N GLY A 204 -16.65 -14.37 -33.65
CA GLY A 204 -17.25 -15.67 -33.39
C GLY A 204 -18.62 -15.58 -32.71
N THR A 205 -19.20 -16.75 -32.46
CA THR A 205 -20.43 -16.95 -31.69
C THR A 205 -20.19 -18.06 -30.71
N ALA A 206 -20.95 -18.11 -29.61
CA ALA A 206 -20.90 -19.24 -28.69
C ALA A 206 -21.00 -20.58 -29.48
N PRO A 207 -20.17 -21.59 -29.14
CA PRO A 207 -19.20 -21.63 -28.03
C PRO A 207 -17.83 -20.97 -28.30
N ASP A 208 -17.51 -20.60 -29.56
CA ASP A 208 -16.17 -20.19 -30.00
C ASP A 208 -16.02 -18.66 -30.10
N VAL A 209 -16.27 -17.96 -28.99
CA VAL A 209 -16.09 -16.49 -28.93
C VAL A 209 -14.62 -16.16 -28.72
N VAL A 210 -14.03 -15.41 -29.65
CA VAL A 210 -12.65 -14.93 -29.55
C VAL A 210 -12.64 -13.43 -29.27
N ALA A 211 -12.06 -13.02 -28.15
CA ALA A 211 -11.92 -11.62 -27.76
C ALA A 211 -10.47 -11.30 -27.37
N THR A 212 -9.87 -10.32 -28.04
CA THR A 212 -8.45 -9.93 -27.87
C THR A 212 -8.26 -8.43 -27.91
N ALA A 213 -7.20 -7.94 -27.26
CA ALA A 213 -6.68 -6.58 -27.42
C ALA A 213 -5.15 -6.59 -27.38
N VAL A 214 -4.50 -5.50 -27.79
CA VAL A 214 -3.06 -5.28 -27.66
C VAL A 214 -2.82 -4.27 -26.53
N ILE A 215 -1.87 -4.55 -25.65
CA ILE A 215 -1.46 -3.59 -24.61
C ILE A 215 -0.73 -2.41 -25.28
N ASP A 216 -1.20 -1.19 -25.04
CA ASP A 216 -0.62 0.05 -25.57
C ASP A 216 -0.23 1.00 -24.44
N TYR A 217 0.78 0.60 -23.66
CA TYR A 217 1.32 1.40 -22.57
C TYR A 217 2.85 1.28 -22.54
N VAL A 218 3.55 2.27 -23.09
CA VAL A 218 5.01 2.24 -23.31
C VAL A 218 5.84 1.83 -22.07
N PRO A 219 5.53 2.29 -20.84
CA PRO A 219 6.29 1.85 -19.66
C PRO A 219 6.06 0.38 -19.24
N SER A 220 5.02 -0.28 -19.75
CA SER A 220 4.76 -1.69 -19.47
C SER A 220 5.81 -2.59 -20.13
N PRO A 221 6.36 -3.60 -19.42
CA PRO A 221 7.15 -4.66 -20.06
C PRO A 221 6.33 -5.54 -21.02
N MET A 222 4.99 -5.44 -20.98
CA MET A 222 4.07 -6.13 -21.88
C MET A 222 3.57 -5.24 -23.03
N ASN A 223 4.15 -4.05 -23.23
CA ASN A 223 3.76 -3.17 -24.32
C ASN A 223 3.83 -3.87 -25.69
N GLY A 224 2.77 -3.75 -26.48
CA GLY A 224 2.61 -4.39 -27.78
C GLY A 224 2.23 -5.88 -27.75
N GLN A 225 2.05 -6.48 -26.56
CA GLN A 225 1.61 -7.88 -26.46
C GLN A 225 0.09 -8.00 -26.62
N THR A 226 -0.35 -9.03 -27.33
CA THR A 226 -1.77 -9.38 -27.44
C THR A 226 -2.23 -10.14 -26.19
N VAL A 227 -3.36 -9.73 -25.63
CA VAL A 227 -4.01 -10.33 -24.48
C VAL A 227 -5.41 -10.80 -24.82
N LYS A 228 -5.89 -11.80 -24.08
CA LYS A 228 -7.26 -12.32 -24.19
C LYS A 228 -8.18 -11.56 -23.23
N LEU A 229 -9.36 -11.19 -23.71
CA LEU A 229 -10.39 -10.51 -22.92
C LEU A 229 -11.33 -11.55 -22.32
N LEU A 230 -10.87 -12.19 -21.24
CA LEU A 230 -11.53 -13.34 -20.60
C LEU A 230 -12.96 -13.07 -20.13
N ASN A 231 -13.28 -11.85 -19.72
CA ASN A 231 -14.64 -11.49 -19.31
C ASN A 231 -15.60 -11.48 -20.51
N THR A 232 -15.08 -11.17 -21.70
CA THR A 232 -15.84 -11.14 -22.96
C THR A 232 -15.90 -12.52 -23.62
N SER A 233 -14.77 -13.22 -23.75
CA SER A 233 -14.75 -14.58 -24.33
C SER A 233 -15.33 -15.63 -23.39
N ARG A 234 -15.45 -15.32 -22.08
CA ARG A 234 -15.96 -16.21 -21.02
C ARG A 234 -15.18 -17.53 -20.89
N GLN A 235 -13.94 -17.53 -21.31
CA GLN A 235 -13.03 -18.65 -21.20
C GLN A 235 -12.57 -18.82 -19.74
N PHE A 236 -12.45 -20.07 -19.29
CA PHE A 236 -11.86 -20.37 -17.99
C PHE A 236 -10.40 -20.79 -18.17
N ILE A 237 -9.54 -20.39 -17.23
CA ILE A 237 -8.14 -20.80 -17.20
C ILE A 237 -8.04 -22.16 -16.50
N ARG A 238 -7.27 -23.08 -17.08
CA ARG A 238 -6.93 -24.37 -16.48
C ARG A 238 -5.44 -24.68 -16.63
N PRO A 239 -4.88 -25.59 -15.80
CA PRO A 239 -3.51 -26.05 -15.99
C PRO A 239 -3.29 -26.63 -17.40
N GLY A 240 -2.17 -26.29 -18.02
CA GLY A 240 -1.84 -26.68 -19.39
C GLY A 240 -0.65 -25.89 -19.94
N SER A 241 -0.48 -25.90 -21.27
CA SER A 241 0.49 -25.06 -21.95
C SER A 241 0.02 -23.60 -21.92
N SER A 242 0.80 -22.72 -21.28
CA SER A 242 0.44 -21.30 -21.11
C SER A 242 0.13 -20.65 -22.46
N GLY A 243 -1.01 -19.96 -22.55
CA GLY A 243 -1.49 -19.27 -23.75
C GLY A 243 -2.05 -20.18 -24.85
N THR A 244 -2.02 -21.52 -24.70
CA THR A 244 -2.65 -22.43 -25.66
C THR A 244 -4.16 -22.46 -25.42
N GLU A 245 -4.92 -22.04 -26.44
CA GLU A 245 -6.37 -22.07 -26.45
C GLU A 245 -6.85 -23.45 -26.90
N GLU A 246 -7.84 -23.99 -26.20
CA GLU A 246 -8.46 -25.26 -26.52
C GLU A 246 -9.97 -25.03 -26.60
N ASP A 247 -10.53 -25.16 -27.81
CA ASP A 247 -11.96 -25.00 -28.07
C ASP A 247 -12.79 -26.15 -27.50
N ASP A 248 -14.11 -25.95 -27.41
CA ASP A 248 -15.02 -26.99 -26.95
C ASP A 248 -15.02 -28.18 -27.93
N GLN A 249 -14.73 -29.38 -27.41
CA GLN A 249 -14.78 -30.60 -28.21
C GLN A 249 -16.21 -31.09 -28.47
N PHE A 250 -17.22 -30.53 -27.79
CA PHE A 250 -18.64 -30.83 -27.99
C PHE A 250 -19.33 -29.83 -28.93
N ALA A 251 -18.73 -29.53 -30.09
CA ALA A 251 -19.34 -28.68 -31.12
C ALA A 251 -20.63 -29.28 -31.71
N SER A 252 -20.71 -30.61 -31.80
CA SER A 252 -21.93 -31.33 -32.15
C SER A 252 -21.94 -32.74 -31.57
N HIS A 253 -23.12 -33.27 -31.25
CA HIS A 253 -23.30 -34.69 -30.99
C HIS A 253 -24.39 -35.23 -31.90
N THR A 254 -24.14 -36.37 -32.52
CA THR A 254 -25.08 -37.01 -33.44
C THR A 254 -25.29 -38.46 -33.04
N HIS A 255 -26.55 -38.90 -33.02
CA HIS A 255 -26.90 -40.32 -32.83
C HIS A 255 -27.22 -40.95 -34.19
N PRO A 256 -26.36 -41.82 -34.73
CA PRO A 256 -26.72 -42.58 -35.92
C PRO A 256 -27.76 -43.63 -35.54
N ILE A 257 -28.96 -43.50 -36.09
CA ILE A 257 -29.97 -44.57 -36.07
C ILE A 257 -29.69 -45.54 -37.22
N GLY A 258 -29.35 -46.79 -36.90
CA GLY A 258 -29.22 -47.85 -37.90
C GLY A 258 -30.60 -48.43 -38.21
N GLY A 259 -31.14 -48.19 -39.41
CA GLY A 259 -32.35 -48.84 -39.93
C GLY A 259 -33.51 -47.89 -40.26
N ILE A 260 -34.68 -48.47 -40.56
CA ILE A 260 -35.92 -47.73 -40.81
C ILE A 260 -36.47 -47.26 -39.46
N LEU A 261 -36.65 -45.95 -39.28
CA LEU A 261 -37.35 -45.43 -38.11
C LEU A 261 -38.85 -45.66 -38.30
N ASP A 262 -39.46 -46.52 -37.47
CA ASP A 262 -40.91 -46.74 -37.42
C ASP A 262 -41.46 -45.99 -36.18
N TYR A 263 -41.82 -44.73 -36.38
CA TYR A 263 -42.36 -43.88 -35.32
C TYR A 263 -43.90 -43.81 -35.42
N VAL A 264 -44.57 -44.20 -34.34
CA VAL A 264 -46.03 -44.06 -34.19
C VAL A 264 -46.29 -42.90 -33.24
N GLY A 265 -46.62 -41.73 -33.80
CA GLY A 265 -47.00 -40.57 -33.01
C GLY A 265 -48.40 -40.72 -32.38
N ALA A 266 -48.66 -40.00 -31.29
CA ALA A 266 -49.91 -40.07 -30.52
C ALA A 266 -51.21 -39.77 -31.31
N GLY A 267 -51.11 -39.31 -32.56
CA GLY A 267 -52.25 -39.12 -33.46
C GLY A 267 -52.21 -40.06 -34.66
N ASN A 268 -52.36 -41.37 -34.46
CA ASN A 268 -52.65 -42.41 -35.48
C ASN A 268 -51.94 -42.33 -36.86
N GLY A 269 -50.80 -41.65 -36.95
CA GLY A 269 -50.00 -41.48 -38.17
C GLY A 269 -48.66 -42.19 -38.01
N ARG A 270 -48.46 -43.24 -38.81
CA ARG A 270 -47.21 -44.01 -38.87
C ARG A 270 -46.26 -43.35 -39.86
N VAL A 271 -45.11 -42.85 -39.40
CA VAL A 271 -44.07 -42.31 -40.27
C VAL A 271 -42.98 -43.37 -40.43
N VAL A 272 -42.80 -43.85 -41.66
CA VAL A 272 -41.80 -44.87 -42.03
C VAL A 272 -40.86 -44.27 -43.07
N GLY A 273 -39.58 -44.09 -42.73
CA GLY A 273 -38.59 -43.57 -43.65
C GLY A 273 -37.16 -43.69 -43.14
N SER A 274 -36.19 -43.71 -44.05
CA SER A 274 -34.75 -43.72 -43.77
C SER A 274 -34.19 -42.34 -43.40
N THR A 275 -35.02 -41.31 -43.37
CA THR A 275 -34.64 -39.90 -43.17
C THR A 275 -35.51 -39.28 -42.08
N ALA A 276 -35.55 -39.91 -40.91
CA ALA A 276 -36.28 -39.38 -39.76
C ALA A 276 -35.31 -38.62 -38.84
N THR A 277 -35.45 -37.30 -38.79
CA THR A 277 -34.70 -36.46 -37.84
C THR A 277 -35.40 -36.49 -36.48
N LEU A 278 -34.82 -37.19 -35.51
CA LEU A 278 -35.24 -37.13 -34.12
C LEU A 278 -34.45 -36.02 -33.41
N ASN A 279 -35.10 -34.90 -33.13
CA ASN A 279 -34.51 -33.85 -32.32
C ASN A 279 -34.68 -34.20 -30.84
N SER A 280 -33.60 -34.61 -30.16
CA SER A 280 -33.55 -34.57 -28.71
C SER A 280 -33.42 -33.10 -28.29
N GLY A 281 -34.53 -32.50 -27.86
CA GLY A 281 -34.51 -31.13 -27.35
C GLY A 281 -33.73 -31.06 -26.03
N ALA A 282 -32.79 -30.15 -25.94
CA ALA A 282 -32.19 -29.74 -24.67
C ALA A 282 -32.92 -28.47 -24.18
N THR A 283 -33.19 -28.38 -22.88
CA THR A 283 -33.60 -27.12 -22.25
C THR A 283 -32.34 -26.31 -21.93
N GLY A 284 -32.14 -25.16 -22.57
CA GLY A 284 -30.94 -24.33 -22.42
C GLY A 284 -30.86 -23.23 -23.47
N GLY A 285 -29.87 -22.34 -23.36
CA GLY A 285 -29.56 -21.32 -24.37
C GLY A 285 -28.49 -21.78 -25.36
N ASP A 286 -28.02 -20.86 -26.20
CA ASP A 286 -27.12 -21.13 -27.35
C ASP A 286 -25.65 -21.42 -26.98
N GLU A 287 -25.31 -21.59 -25.70
CA GLU A 287 -23.93 -21.83 -25.23
C GLU A 287 -23.80 -23.17 -24.50
N THR A 288 -22.89 -24.02 -24.98
CA THR A 288 -22.51 -25.28 -24.35
C THR A 288 -21.65 -25.00 -23.11
N ARG A 289 -22.24 -25.04 -21.91
CA ARG A 289 -21.49 -24.85 -20.66
C ARG A 289 -22.10 -25.59 -19.47
N PRO A 290 -21.27 -26.06 -18.51
CA PRO A 290 -21.76 -26.43 -17.19
C PRO A 290 -22.28 -25.17 -16.47
N ARG A 291 -23.06 -25.37 -15.40
CA ARG A 291 -23.47 -24.27 -14.52
C ARG A 291 -22.22 -23.58 -13.97
N ASN A 292 -22.07 -22.29 -14.29
CA ASN A 292 -20.97 -21.45 -13.85
C ASN A 292 -21.49 -20.12 -13.29
N ILE A 293 -20.58 -19.34 -12.70
CA ILE A 293 -20.82 -17.97 -12.26
C ILE A 293 -19.59 -17.15 -12.66
N GLY A 294 -19.82 -15.98 -13.26
CA GLY A 294 -18.76 -15.10 -13.73
C GLY A 294 -18.20 -14.24 -12.60
N ALA A 295 -16.89 -14.16 -12.52
CA ALA A 295 -16.17 -13.12 -11.78
C ALA A 295 -15.46 -12.20 -12.78
N THR A 296 -15.21 -10.95 -12.38
CA THR A 296 -14.54 -9.98 -13.24
C THR A 296 -13.03 -10.17 -13.13
N TYR A 297 -12.38 -10.53 -14.23
CA TYR A 297 -10.94 -10.69 -14.29
C TYR A 297 -10.23 -9.39 -14.64
N TYR A 298 -9.14 -9.18 -13.92
CA TYR A 298 -8.18 -8.10 -14.12
C TYR A 298 -6.78 -8.69 -14.31
N MET A 299 -5.87 -7.91 -14.90
CA MET A 299 -4.47 -8.28 -15.01
C MET A 299 -3.58 -7.06 -14.84
N ARG A 300 -2.51 -7.20 -14.06
CA ARG A 300 -1.51 -6.14 -13.93
C ARG A 300 -0.58 -6.14 -15.15
N ILE A 301 -0.36 -4.97 -15.74
CA ILE A 301 0.50 -4.78 -16.92
C ILE A 301 1.73 -3.91 -16.63
N ALA A 302 1.73 -3.07 -15.59
CA ALA A 302 2.89 -2.25 -15.18
C ALA A 302 2.97 -2.13 -13.66
#